data_AF-A0A8S3R7T3-F1
#
_entry.id   AF-A0A8S3R7T3-F1
#
_cell.length_a   1.000
_cell.length_b   1.000
_cell.length_c   1.000
_cell.angle_alpha   90.00
_cell.angle_beta   90.00
_cell.angle_gamma   90.00
#
_symmetry.space_group_name_H-M   'P 1'
#
loop_
_entity.id
_entity.type
_entity.pdbx_description
1 polymer ?
#
loop_
_entity_poly.entity_id
_entity_poly.type
_entity_poly.pdbx_seq_one_letter_code
_entity_poly.pdbx_strand_id
1 'polypeptide(L)'
;MLDFLRTPEVWLYQEAKDAYSKIQLFMRYDYIELIKNKTIEDHELNKLKERIKARTTRVYNLSRISTLVLIGILAVSLIYVGFERTCYRVSIVSVCLLLGALLLPTIYLGFLQITKSQLYAYVVIFMDRLLFVEQLEDEICGDISMVTRGEWRARLPKSIEFMEKPVMNVLVHHTAGLHGEDTQMCSQIVRSIQNLHMDDNKWDDVGYNFLIGEDGCVYEGRGWNKVGAHTLGWNKNSVAFAFLGNYNDRRPKPLALKALRCAISYGIKNGHISPYYTLYGHRDKRPTDSPGNYLYAEIRNFKHYHHK
;
A
#
# COMPACT_ATOMS: atom_id res chain seq x y z
N MET A 1 34.89 -11.34 -27.36
CA MET A 1 33.85 -10.87 -26.42
C MET A 1 32.49 -10.79 -27.11
N LEU A 2 32.04 -11.87 -27.78
CA LEU A 2 30.74 -11.90 -28.49
C LEU A 2 30.10 -13.31 -28.60
N ASP A 3 30.49 -14.29 -27.77
CA ASP A 3 29.89 -15.65 -27.81
C ASP A 3 28.99 -15.98 -26.61
N PHE A 4 28.74 -15.04 -25.70
CA PHE A 4 27.93 -15.29 -24.49
C PHE A 4 26.41 -15.17 -24.71
N LEU A 5 25.96 -14.87 -25.95
CA LEU A 5 24.54 -14.62 -26.26
C LEU A 5 23.82 -15.79 -26.96
N ARG A 6 24.43 -16.99 -27.03
CA ARG A 6 23.84 -18.17 -27.69
C ARG A 6 23.69 -19.39 -26.78
N THR A 7 23.58 -19.22 -25.46
CA THR A 7 23.24 -20.36 -24.61
C THR A 7 21.72 -20.63 -24.69
N PRO A 8 21.28 -21.90 -24.72
CA PRO A 8 19.86 -22.26 -24.75
C PRO A 8 19.03 -21.63 -23.62
N GLU A 9 19.66 -21.30 -22.49
CA GLU A 9 19.00 -20.70 -21.33
C GLU A 9 18.58 -19.23 -21.58
N VAL A 10 19.35 -18.47 -22.36
CA VAL A 10 19.02 -17.08 -22.71
C VAL A 10 17.85 -17.03 -23.69
N TRP A 11 17.78 -18.00 -24.61
CA TRP A 11 16.67 -18.14 -25.54
C TRP A 11 15.37 -18.56 -24.84
N LEU A 12 15.44 -19.55 -23.93
CA LEU A 12 14.33 -19.95 -23.06
C LEU A 12 13.85 -18.80 -22.16
N TYR A 13 14.77 -17.97 -21.63
CA TYR A 13 14.42 -16.78 -20.86
C TYR A 13 13.67 -15.74 -21.71
N GLN A 14 14.13 -15.49 -22.93
CA GLN A 14 13.50 -14.54 -23.83
C GLN A 14 12.10 -15.02 -24.25
N GLU A 15 11.93 -16.30 -24.61
CA GLU A 15 10.62 -16.87 -24.93
C GLU A 15 9.67 -16.88 -23.72
N ALA A 16 10.17 -17.22 -22.52
CA ALA A 16 9.38 -17.19 -21.30
C ALA A 16 8.93 -15.76 -20.97
N LYS A 17 9.81 -14.77 -21.14
CA LYS A 17 9.51 -13.35 -20.94
C LYS A 17 8.49 -12.85 -21.96
N ASP A 18 8.62 -13.24 -23.23
CA ASP A 18 7.71 -12.82 -24.29
C ASP A 18 6.33 -13.47 -24.16
N ALA A 19 6.29 -14.76 -23.79
CA ALA A 19 5.07 -15.48 -23.43
C ALA A 19 4.39 -14.84 -22.19
N TYR A 20 5.17 -14.45 -21.19
CA TYR A 20 4.67 -13.81 -19.97
C TYR A 20 4.12 -12.40 -20.23
N SER A 21 4.80 -11.57 -21.03
CA SER A 21 4.30 -10.26 -21.46
C SER A 21 3.01 -10.37 -22.28
N LYS A 22 2.90 -11.40 -23.15
CA LYS A 22 1.67 -11.68 -23.89
C LYS A 22 0.53 -12.12 -22.97
N ILE A 23 0.81 -12.93 -21.94
CA ILE A 23 -0.18 -13.34 -20.93
C ILE A 23 -0.67 -12.13 -20.10
N GLN A 24 0.23 -11.23 -19.68
CA GLN A 24 -0.15 -10.02 -18.94
C GLN A 24 -0.99 -9.05 -19.79
N LEU A 25 -0.61 -8.83 -21.06
CA LEU A 25 -1.38 -7.98 -21.97
C LEU A 25 -2.78 -8.58 -22.25
N PHE A 26 -2.86 -9.90 -22.33
CA PHE A 26 -4.09 -10.67 -22.59
C PHE A 26 -5.06 -10.62 -21.39
N MET A 27 -4.56 -10.83 -20.16
CA MET A 27 -5.36 -10.71 -18.94
C MET A 27 -5.88 -9.27 -18.73
N ARG A 28 -5.08 -8.28 -19.11
CA ARG A 28 -5.46 -6.86 -19.09
C ARG A 28 -6.58 -6.53 -20.08
N TYR A 29 -6.59 -7.16 -21.26
CA TYR A 29 -7.61 -6.91 -22.29
C TYR A 29 -8.98 -7.48 -21.89
N ASP A 30 -9.02 -8.74 -21.44
CA ASP A 30 -10.26 -9.41 -21.02
C ASP A 30 -10.90 -8.73 -19.79
N TYR A 31 -10.08 -8.21 -18.87
CA TYR A 31 -10.55 -7.47 -17.69
C TYR A 31 -11.05 -6.06 -18.04
N ILE A 32 -10.43 -5.38 -19.00
CA ILE A 32 -10.88 -4.07 -19.50
C ILE A 32 -12.19 -4.20 -20.29
N GLU A 33 -12.39 -5.26 -21.08
CA GLU A 33 -13.70 -5.54 -21.69
C GLU A 33 -14.79 -5.77 -20.64
N LEU A 34 -14.46 -6.48 -19.55
CA LEU A 34 -15.37 -6.72 -18.43
C LEU A 34 -15.80 -5.43 -17.72
N ILE A 35 -14.91 -4.44 -17.62
CA ILE A 35 -15.16 -3.15 -16.96
C ILE A 35 -15.85 -2.14 -17.88
N LYS A 36 -15.53 -2.14 -19.19
CA LYS A 36 -16.08 -1.17 -20.14
C LYS A 36 -17.54 -1.43 -20.50
N ASN A 37 -18.01 -2.67 -20.48
CA ASN A 37 -19.40 -2.99 -20.82
C ASN A 37 -20.23 -3.26 -19.55
N LYS A 38 -20.82 -2.20 -18.98
CA LYS A 38 -21.74 -2.28 -17.82
C LYS A 38 -23.10 -2.92 -18.13
N THR A 39 -23.30 -3.44 -19.33
CA THR A 39 -24.52 -4.13 -19.78
C THR A 39 -24.15 -5.27 -20.72
N ILE A 40 -23.67 -6.38 -20.15
CA ILE A 40 -23.55 -7.65 -20.88
C ILE A 40 -24.76 -8.50 -20.45
N GLU A 41 -25.62 -8.87 -21.39
CA GLU A 41 -26.72 -9.79 -21.12
C GLU A 41 -26.18 -11.16 -20.64
N ASP A 42 -26.89 -11.79 -19.70
CA ASP A 42 -26.43 -12.99 -18.97
C ASP A 42 -25.96 -14.15 -19.88
N HIS A 43 -26.47 -14.22 -21.11
CA HIS A 43 -26.08 -15.24 -22.09
C HIS A 43 -24.62 -15.10 -22.56
N GLU A 44 -24.15 -13.88 -22.80
CA GLU A 44 -22.78 -13.62 -23.26
C GLU A 44 -21.77 -13.73 -22.09
N LEU A 45 -22.19 -13.37 -20.87
CA LEU A 45 -21.41 -13.59 -19.65
C LEU A 45 -21.18 -15.09 -19.40
N ASN A 46 -22.18 -15.93 -19.64
CA ASN A 46 -22.04 -17.39 -19.45
C ASN A 46 -21.17 -18.04 -20.54
N LYS A 47 -21.24 -17.61 -21.81
CA LYS A 47 -20.27 -18.03 -22.84
C LYS A 47 -18.84 -17.63 -22.49
N LEU A 48 -18.64 -16.43 -21.95
CA LEU A 48 -17.33 -15.95 -21.53
C LEU A 48 -16.78 -16.76 -20.34
N LYS A 49 -17.62 -17.03 -19.33
CA LYS A 49 -17.26 -17.89 -18.18
C LYS A 49 -16.83 -19.30 -18.60
N GLU A 50 -17.55 -19.93 -19.53
CA GLU A 50 -17.19 -21.26 -20.04
C GLU A 50 -15.91 -21.23 -20.88
N ARG A 51 -15.66 -20.17 -21.67
CA ARG A 51 -14.39 -19.97 -22.39
C ARG A 51 -13.20 -19.82 -21.43
N ILE A 52 -13.38 -19.08 -20.34
CA ILE A 52 -12.37 -18.92 -19.29
C ILE A 52 -12.11 -20.27 -18.61
N LYS A 53 -13.15 -20.98 -18.18
CA LYS A 53 -13.06 -22.28 -17.49
C LYS A 53 -12.36 -23.37 -18.34
N ALA A 54 -12.71 -23.48 -19.62
CA ALA A 54 -12.07 -24.40 -20.55
C ALA A 54 -10.57 -24.09 -20.76
N ARG A 55 -10.20 -22.81 -20.73
CA ARG A 55 -8.80 -22.36 -20.91
C ARG A 55 -7.97 -22.52 -19.63
N THR A 56 -8.54 -22.28 -18.45
CA THR A 56 -7.89 -22.55 -17.15
C THR A 56 -7.57 -24.04 -16.97
N THR A 57 -8.43 -24.92 -17.46
CA THR A 57 -8.23 -26.38 -17.42
C THR A 57 -7.03 -26.80 -18.30
N ARG A 58 -6.78 -26.10 -19.40
CA ARG A 58 -5.64 -26.35 -20.29
C ARG A 58 -4.30 -26.00 -19.63
N VAL A 59 -4.24 -24.88 -18.91
CA VAL A 59 -3.07 -24.46 -18.13
C VAL A 59 -2.79 -25.43 -16.99
N TYR A 60 -3.84 -25.93 -16.32
CA TYR A 60 -3.71 -26.94 -15.28
C TYR A 60 -3.13 -28.27 -15.81
N ASN A 61 -3.56 -28.71 -16.99
CA ASN A 61 -3.04 -29.95 -17.61
C ASN A 61 -1.57 -29.84 -18.05
N LEU A 62 -1.10 -28.66 -18.47
CA LEU A 62 0.33 -28.43 -18.74
C LEU A 62 1.19 -28.56 -17.47
N SER A 63 0.68 -28.15 -16.31
CA SER A 63 1.37 -28.31 -15.01
C SER A 63 1.48 -29.77 -14.54
N ARG A 64 0.62 -30.66 -15.06
CA ARG A 64 0.57 -32.07 -14.66
C ARG A 64 1.57 -32.93 -15.43
N ILE A 65 1.90 -32.54 -16.67
CA ILE A 65 2.90 -33.20 -17.52
C ILE A 65 4.31 -32.98 -16.94
N SER A 66 4.62 -31.80 -16.38
CA SER A 66 5.91 -31.51 -15.73
C SER A 66 6.14 -32.32 -14.45
N THR A 67 5.09 -32.64 -13.70
CA THR A 67 5.16 -33.44 -12.47
C THR A 67 5.52 -34.91 -12.74
N LEU A 68 5.03 -35.50 -13.83
CA LEU A 68 5.32 -36.89 -14.20
C LEU A 68 6.76 -37.08 -14.68
N VAL A 69 7.32 -36.09 -15.36
CA VAL A 69 8.75 -36.07 -15.77
C VAL A 69 9.66 -36.02 -14.53
N LEU A 70 9.25 -35.30 -13.48
CA LEU A 70 9.98 -35.20 -12.21
C LEU A 70 10.06 -36.55 -11.45
N ILE A 71 8.97 -37.32 -11.47
CA ILE A 71 8.89 -38.63 -10.80
C ILE A 71 9.81 -39.66 -11.49
N GLY A 72 9.89 -39.63 -12.83
CA GLY A 72 10.81 -40.48 -13.60
C GLY A 72 12.29 -40.23 -13.28
N ILE A 73 12.66 -38.97 -13.00
CA ILE A 73 14.04 -38.57 -12.66
C ILE A 73 14.40 -38.98 -11.21
N LEU A 74 13.44 -38.92 -10.28
CA LEU A 74 13.61 -39.36 -8.89
C LEU A 74 13.85 -40.88 -8.77
N ALA A 75 13.19 -41.70 -9.60
CA ALA A 75 13.39 -43.15 -9.61
C ALA A 75 14.81 -43.56 -10.06
N VAL A 76 15.37 -42.87 -11.05
CA VAL A 76 16.75 -43.10 -11.54
C VAL A 76 17.79 -42.67 -10.49
N SER A 77 17.49 -41.62 -9.73
CA SER A 77 18.39 -41.07 -8.70
C SER A 77 18.48 -41.98 -7.45
N LEU A 78 17.39 -42.66 -7.08
CA LEU A 78 17.36 -43.60 -5.95
C LEU A 78 18.18 -44.88 -6.19
N ILE A 79 18.32 -45.31 -7.45
CA ILE A 79 19.18 -46.44 -7.85
C ILE A 79 20.68 -46.08 -7.68
N TYR A 80 21.01 -44.79 -7.74
CA TYR A 80 22.39 -44.29 -7.69
C TYR A 80 22.93 -44.11 -6.26
N VAL A 81 22.04 -43.92 -5.26
CA VAL A 81 22.40 -43.62 -3.86
C VAL A 81 22.65 -44.89 -3.01
N GLY A 82 22.45 -46.09 -3.57
CA GLY A 82 22.68 -47.36 -2.89
C GLY A 82 24.15 -47.78 -2.71
N PHE A 83 25.10 -46.97 -3.17
CA PHE A 83 26.54 -47.30 -3.15
C PHE A 83 27.33 -46.30 -2.28
N GLU A 84 28.10 -46.86 -1.34
CA GLU A 84 29.18 -46.25 -0.55
C GLU A 84 28.87 -45.66 0.86
N ARG A 85 29.08 -46.54 1.85
CA ARG A 85 29.47 -46.26 3.27
C ARG A 85 30.93 -45.72 3.27
N THR A 86 31.49 -44.94 4.22
CA THR A 86 31.76 -45.25 5.64
C THR A 86 32.51 -44.09 6.39
N CYS A 87 32.19 -43.87 7.69
CA CYS A 87 33.00 -43.46 8.89
C CYS A 87 33.99 -42.26 8.95
N TYR A 88 33.84 -41.32 9.94
CA TYR A 88 34.55 -41.28 11.26
C TYR A 88 34.17 -40.06 12.15
N ARG A 89 34.30 -40.22 13.48
CA ARG A 89 33.78 -39.37 14.59
C ARG A 89 34.77 -38.32 15.12
N VAL A 90 34.30 -37.09 15.30
CA VAL A 90 34.81 -36.06 16.25
C VAL A 90 33.68 -35.73 17.24
N SER A 91 34.02 -35.41 18.49
CA SER A 91 33.12 -35.22 19.65
C SER A 91 31.74 -34.63 19.29
N ILE A 92 30.73 -35.52 19.30
CA ILE A 92 29.40 -35.31 18.74
C ILE A 92 28.73 -34.07 19.33
N VAL A 93 28.89 -33.75 20.62
CA VAL A 93 28.08 -32.69 21.24
C VAL A 93 28.57 -31.28 20.86
N SER A 94 29.87 -31.02 20.88
CA SER A 94 30.43 -29.70 20.55
C SER A 94 30.44 -29.44 19.04
N VAL A 95 30.65 -30.50 18.25
CA VAL A 95 30.52 -30.45 16.79
C VAL A 95 29.05 -30.34 16.39
N CYS A 96 28.09 -31.01 17.04
CA CYS A 96 26.65 -30.86 16.73
C CYS A 96 26.03 -29.54 17.18
N LEU A 97 26.59 -28.81 18.15
CA LEU A 97 26.09 -27.48 18.54
C LEU A 97 26.60 -26.37 17.60
N LEU A 98 27.87 -26.41 17.21
CA LEU A 98 28.43 -25.49 16.20
C LEU A 98 27.94 -25.83 14.79
N LEU A 99 27.85 -27.11 14.44
CA LEU A 99 27.17 -27.56 13.24
C LEU A 99 25.65 -27.35 13.35
N GLY A 100 25.03 -27.36 14.52
CA GLY A 100 23.61 -27.02 14.66
C GLY A 100 23.35 -25.55 14.32
N ALA A 101 24.17 -24.63 14.85
CA ALA A 101 24.04 -23.20 14.61
C ALA A 101 24.41 -22.78 13.16
N LEU A 102 25.33 -23.51 12.50
CA LEU A 102 25.73 -23.26 11.11
C LEU A 102 24.94 -24.10 10.08
N LEU A 103 24.54 -25.33 10.42
CA LEU A 103 23.80 -26.22 9.53
C LEU A 103 22.29 -26.04 9.61
N LEU A 104 21.67 -25.56 10.69
CA LEU A 104 20.22 -25.35 10.69
C LEU A 104 19.78 -24.29 9.65
N PRO A 105 20.50 -23.17 9.44
CA PRO A 105 20.24 -22.27 8.32
C PRO A 105 20.56 -22.91 6.97
N THR A 106 21.65 -23.67 6.80
CA THR A 106 22.01 -24.26 5.49
C THR A 106 21.25 -25.54 5.15
N ILE A 107 20.71 -26.26 6.12
CA ILE A 107 19.79 -27.40 5.97
C ILE A 107 18.37 -26.89 5.75
N TYR A 108 17.94 -25.80 6.39
CA TYR A 108 16.68 -25.12 6.04
C TYR A 108 16.72 -24.53 4.62
N LEU A 109 17.86 -23.99 4.22
CA LEU A 109 18.14 -23.57 2.83
C LEU A 109 18.47 -24.74 1.89
N GLY A 110 18.76 -25.94 2.41
CA GLY A 110 19.08 -27.15 1.63
C GLY A 110 17.90 -28.11 1.43
N PHE A 111 16.91 -28.09 2.34
CA PHE A 111 15.60 -28.76 2.18
C PHE A 111 14.70 -28.03 1.18
N LEU A 112 15.01 -26.76 0.92
CA LEU A 112 14.50 -26.02 -0.21
C LEU A 112 15.56 -26.15 -1.31
N GLN A 113 15.49 -27.18 -2.16
CA GLN A 113 16.40 -27.37 -3.30
C GLN A 113 16.15 -26.33 -4.40
N ILE A 114 16.10 -25.06 -4.00
CA ILE A 114 15.95 -23.87 -4.80
C ILE A 114 17.32 -23.66 -5.45
N THR A 115 17.46 -24.00 -6.73
CA THR A 115 18.64 -23.61 -7.52
C THR A 115 18.85 -22.09 -7.42
N LYS A 116 20.08 -21.56 -7.61
CA LYS A 116 20.29 -20.09 -7.64
C LYS A 116 19.25 -19.39 -8.54
N SER A 117 18.88 -20.01 -9.66
CA SER A 117 17.81 -19.55 -10.56
C SER A 117 16.41 -19.57 -9.95
N GLN A 118 16.05 -20.55 -9.13
CA GLN A 118 14.78 -20.58 -8.39
C GLN A 118 14.76 -19.56 -7.24
N LEU A 119 15.91 -19.23 -6.63
CA LEU A 119 16.00 -18.20 -5.58
C LEU A 119 15.85 -16.82 -6.21
N TYR A 120 16.49 -16.58 -7.35
CA TYR A 120 16.26 -15.39 -8.17
C TYR A 120 14.80 -15.29 -8.60
N ALA A 121 14.15 -16.38 -9.02
CA ALA A 121 12.73 -16.36 -9.38
C ALA A 121 11.84 -16.03 -8.18
N TYR A 122 12.11 -16.60 -6.99
CA TYR A 122 11.36 -16.28 -5.77
C TYR A 122 11.55 -14.83 -5.33
N VAL A 123 12.79 -14.32 -5.36
CA VAL A 123 13.10 -12.92 -5.06
C VAL A 123 12.45 -12.00 -6.08
N VAL A 124 12.50 -12.33 -7.37
CA VAL A 124 11.84 -11.55 -8.42
C VAL A 124 10.33 -11.59 -8.27
N ILE A 125 9.70 -12.75 -7.98
CA ILE A 125 8.25 -12.86 -7.73
C ILE A 125 7.84 -12.15 -6.43
N PHE A 126 8.68 -12.20 -5.41
CA PHE A 126 8.44 -11.50 -4.14
C PHE A 126 8.59 -9.99 -4.31
N MET A 127 9.62 -9.53 -5.01
CA MET A 127 9.83 -8.12 -5.37
C MET A 127 8.76 -7.63 -6.34
N ASP A 128 8.32 -8.46 -7.30
CA ASP A 128 7.22 -8.18 -8.22
C ASP A 128 5.89 -8.10 -7.46
N ARG A 129 5.63 -8.98 -6.49
CA ARG A 129 4.48 -8.82 -5.56
C ARG A 129 4.60 -7.58 -4.69
N LEU A 130 5.80 -7.24 -4.23
CA LEU A 130 6.03 -6.06 -3.39
C LEU A 130 5.79 -4.78 -4.20
N LEU A 131 6.30 -4.73 -5.43
CA LEU A 131 6.08 -3.67 -6.41
C LEU A 131 4.62 -3.62 -6.85
N PHE A 132 3.95 -4.76 -7.02
CA PHE A 132 2.53 -4.84 -7.35
C PHE A 132 1.64 -4.38 -6.19
N VAL A 133 2.01 -4.64 -4.94
CA VAL A 133 1.32 -4.10 -3.75
C VAL A 133 1.53 -2.58 -3.64
N GLU A 134 2.72 -2.06 -3.90
CA GLU A 134 2.94 -0.60 -3.97
C GLU A 134 2.18 0.05 -5.13
N GLN A 135 2.16 -0.58 -6.32
CA GLN A 135 1.38 -0.11 -7.46
C GLN A 135 -0.13 -0.22 -7.25
N LEU A 136 -0.62 -1.21 -6.50
CA LEU A 136 -2.02 -1.31 -6.10
C LEU A 136 -2.42 -0.17 -5.15
N GLU A 137 -1.57 0.25 -4.22
CA GLU A 137 -1.87 1.40 -3.35
C GLU A 137 -1.98 2.71 -4.14
N ASP A 138 -1.11 2.90 -5.14
CA ASP A 138 -1.18 4.03 -6.06
C ASP A 138 -2.38 3.94 -7.03
N GLU A 139 -2.80 2.75 -7.47
CA GLU A 139 -4.02 2.55 -8.27
C GLU A 139 -5.32 2.68 -7.46
N ILE A 140 -5.30 2.44 -6.14
CA ILE A 140 -6.47 2.64 -5.26
C ILE A 140 -6.87 4.11 -5.20
N CYS A 141 -5.91 5.02 -5.35
CA CYS A 141 -6.13 6.45 -5.35
C CYS A 141 -6.31 6.99 -6.78
N GLY A 142 -7.56 6.96 -7.25
CA GLY A 142 -7.99 7.82 -8.36
C GLY A 142 -7.85 9.32 -8.00
N ASP A 143 -8.34 10.21 -8.87
CA ASP A 143 -8.34 11.64 -8.59
C ASP A 143 -8.96 11.94 -7.23
N ILE A 144 -8.23 12.67 -6.38
CA ILE A 144 -8.74 13.09 -5.07
C ILE A 144 -9.90 14.05 -5.31
N SER A 145 -11.04 13.77 -4.68
CA SER A 145 -12.14 14.73 -4.55
C SER A 145 -11.74 15.83 -3.56
N MET A 146 -10.99 16.82 -4.04
CA MET A 146 -10.57 17.97 -3.25
C MET A 146 -11.59 19.10 -3.40
N VAL A 147 -12.14 19.56 -2.27
CA VAL A 147 -13.02 20.74 -2.21
C VAL A 147 -12.16 21.94 -1.84
N THR A 148 -11.91 22.79 -2.82
CA THR A 148 -11.12 24.01 -2.72
C THR A 148 -11.76 25.01 -1.76
N ARG A 149 -10.94 25.96 -1.29
CA ARG A 149 -11.41 27.10 -0.49
C ARG A 149 -12.56 27.87 -1.14
N GLY A 150 -12.59 28.00 -2.47
CA GLY A 150 -13.67 28.68 -3.18
C GLY A 150 -14.99 27.91 -3.11
N GLU A 151 -14.96 26.59 -3.27
CA GLU A 151 -16.15 25.73 -3.30
C GLU A 151 -16.85 25.67 -1.95
N TRP A 152 -16.10 25.53 -0.85
CA TRP A 152 -16.68 25.65 0.49
C TRP A 152 -16.80 27.12 0.94
N ARG A 153 -16.57 28.11 0.04
CA ARG A 153 -16.75 29.56 0.27
C ARG A 153 -15.98 30.08 1.50
N ALA A 154 -14.71 29.73 1.61
CA ALA A 154 -13.81 30.17 2.66
C ALA A 154 -13.71 31.70 2.76
N ARG A 155 -13.57 32.21 3.98
CA ARG A 155 -13.05 33.57 4.20
C ARG A 155 -11.57 33.61 3.85
N LEU A 156 -11.06 34.81 3.50
CA LEU A 156 -9.64 35.03 3.33
C LEU A 156 -8.90 34.90 4.67
N PRO A 157 -7.69 34.31 4.71
CA PRO A 157 -6.87 34.29 5.91
C PRO A 157 -6.43 35.71 6.27
N LYS A 158 -6.27 36.01 7.57
CA LYS A 158 -5.72 37.30 8.05
C LYS A 158 -4.23 37.44 7.75
N SER A 159 -3.50 36.33 7.84
CA SER A 159 -2.08 36.22 7.55
C SER A 159 -1.74 34.82 7.05
N ILE A 160 -0.64 34.70 6.31
CA ILE A 160 -0.12 33.43 5.79
C ILE A 160 1.36 33.34 6.15
N GLU A 161 1.72 32.31 6.91
CA GLU A 161 3.11 31.90 7.11
C GLU A 161 3.37 30.62 6.28
N PHE A 162 4.50 30.60 5.56
CA PHE A 162 4.90 29.44 4.76
C PHE A 162 5.82 28.52 5.54
N MET A 163 5.72 27.21 5.28
CA MET A 163 6.61 26.19 5.85
C MET A 163 7.54 25.61 4.80
N GLU A 164 8.69 25.11 5.27
CA GLU A 164 9.66 24.41 4.42
C GLU A 164 9.10 23.08 3.90
N LYS A 165 9.59 22.68 2.72
CA LYS A 165 9.21 21.45 2.04
C LYS A 165 10.43 20.52 1.87
N PRO A 166 10.21 19.20 1.81
CA PRO A 166 8.97 18.52 2.15
C PRO A 166 8.76 18.48 3.67
N VAL A 167 7.51 18.44 4.13
CA VAL A 167 7.26 18.21 5.57
C VAL A 167 7.56 16.76 5.93
N MET A 168 8.14 16.55 7.11
CA MET A 168 8.54 15.21 7.58
C MET A 168 7.46 14.55 8.45
N ASN A 169 6.42 15.28 8.84
CA ASN A 169 5.39 14.78 9.75
C ASN A 169 3.99 14.99 9.19
N VAL A 170 3.12 14.01 9.41
CA VAL A 170 1.68 14.10 9.16
C VAL A 170 0.97 13.88 10.49
N LEU A 171 0.06 14.80 10.84
CA LEU A 171 -0.76 14.67 12.05
C LEU A 171 -2.23 14.47 11.70
N VAL A 172 -2.82 13.43 12.29
CA VAL A 172 -4.26 13.14 12.15
C VAL A 172 -4.99 13.68 13.37
N HIS A 173 -6.06 14.41 13.09
CA HIS A 173 -6.95 15.02 14.06
C HIS A 173 -8.39 14.57 13.85
N HIS A 174 -9.23 14.82 14.85
CA HIS A 174 -10.66 14.99 14.64
C HIS A 174 -11.08 16.41 15.01
N THR A 175 -12.24 16.87 14.55
CA THR A 175 -12.75 18.19 14.93
C THR A 175 -13.50 18.18 16.26
N ALA A 176 -13.80 16.99 16.81
CA ALA A 176 -14.58 16.78 18.03
C ALA A 176 -15.97 17.42 17.99
N GLY A 177 -16.54 17.59 16.78
CA GLY A 177 -17.80 18.26 16.57
C GLY A 177 -18.73 17.49 15.64
N LEU A 178 -19.50 18.25 14.86
CA LEU A 178 -20.39 17.70 13.84
C LEU A 178 -19.58 16.99 12.74
N HIS A 179 -20.20 15.97 12.16
CA HIS A 179 -19.76 15.30 10.94
C HIS A 179 -20.79 15.57 9.84
N GLY A 180 -20.39 15.48 8.58
CA GLY A 180 -21.28 15.58 7.44
C GLY A 180 -21.10 14.37 6.52
N GLU A 181 -22.19 13.95 5.87
CA GLU A 181 -22.19 12.80 4.96
C GLU A 181 -22.30 13.17 3.48
N ASP A 182 -22.52 14.46 3.21
CA ASP A 182 -22.54 15.04 1.87
C ASP A 182 -21.71 16.33 1.83
N THR A 183 -21.36 16.74 0.62
CA THR A 183 -20.41 17.83 0.41
C THR A 183 -20.93 19.18 0.87
N GLN A 184 -22.25 19.41 0.83
CA GLN A 184 -22.86 20.67 1.26
C GLN A 184 -22.78 20.79 2.78
N MET A 185 -23.16 19.75 3.52
CA MET A 185 -23.11 19.71 4.98
C MET A 185 -21.67 19.81 5.48
N CYS A 186 -20.74 19.04 4.90
CA CYS A 186 -19.32 19.13 5.22
C CYS A 186 -18.77 20.55 4.97
N SER A 187 -19.12 21.19 3.84
CA SER A 187 -18.71 22.57 3.54
C SER A 187 -19.23 23.58 4.57
N GLN A 188 -20.45 23.39 5.08
CA GLN A 188 -21.01 24.22 6.16
C GLN A 188 -20.26 24.02 7.47
N ILE A 189 -19.94 22.78 7.84
CA ILE A 189 -19.18 22.45 9.04
C ILE A 189 -17.76 23.06 8.97
N VAL A 190 -17.06 22.90 7.85
CA VAL A 190 -15.72 23.48 7.64
C VAL A 190 -15.76 25.01 7.78
N ARG A 191 -16.76 25.67 7.21
CA ARG A 191 -16.97 27.11 7.35
C ARG A 191 -17.20 27.52 8.81
N SER A 192 -18.04 26.79 9.54
CA SER A 192 -18.30 27.06 10.96
C SER A 192 -17.04 26.89 11.81
N ILE A 193 -16.20 25.89 11.50
CA ILE A 193 -14.90 25.71 12.14
C ILE A 193 -13.96 26.87 11.83
N GLN A 194 -13.93 27.35 10.58
CA GLN A 194 -13.14 28.54 10.21
C GLN A 194 -13.59 29.76 11.02
N ASN A 195 -14.89 30.01 11.12
CA ASN A 195 -15.44 31.13 11.89
C ASN A 195 -15.06 31.02 13.37
N LEU A 196 -15.26 29.86 14.01
CA LEU A 196 -14.84 29.61 15.39
C LEU A 196 -13.35 29.93 15.59
N HIS A 197 -12.49 29.42 14.72
CA HIS A 197 -11.04 29.64 14.82
C HIS A 197 -10.65 31.11 14.61
N MET A 198 -11.27 31.82 13.67
CA MET A 198 -10.90 33.20 13.36
C MET A 198 -11.53 34.22 14.31
N ASP A 199 -12.79 34.01 14.69
CA ASP A 199 -13.59 34.96 15.43
C ASP A 199 -13.44 34.75 16.94
N ASP A 200 -13.42 33.52 17.42
CA ASP A 200 -13.34 33.24 18.87
C ASP A 200 -11.90 33.00 19.31
N ASN A 201 -11.17 32.10 18.62
CA ASN A 201 -9.77 31.80 18.97
C ASN A 201 -8.77 32.89 18.48
N LYS A 202 -9.26 33.86 17.70
CA LYS A 202 -8.47 34.96 17.11
C LYS A 202 -7.32 34.50 16.20
N TRP A 203 -7.39 33.29 15.65
CA TRP A 203 -6.37 32.80 14.71
C TRP A 203 -6.48 33.46 13.33
N ASP A 204 -5.44 33.28 12.52
CA ASP A 204 -5.37 33.84 11.18
C ASP A 204 -6.29 33.13 10.18
N ASP A 205 -6.58 31.86 10.40
CA ASP A 205 -7.42 31.00 9.56
C ASP A 205 -7.81 29.73 10.33
N VAL A 206 -8.59 28.85 9.70
CA VAL A 206 -8.84 27.48 10.17
C VAL A 206 -7.52 26.79 10.57
N GLY A 207 -7.47 26.12 11.73
CA GLY A 207 -6.23 25.60 12.28
C GLY A 207 -5.60 24.43 11.51
N TYR A 208 -6.38 23.72 10.70
CA TYR A 208 -5.94 22.52 9.97
C TYR A 208 -5.51 22.85 8.54
N ASN A 209 -4.55 22.09 8.00
CA ASN A 209 -4.19 22.19 6.59
C ASN A 209 -5.30 21.63 5.71
N PHE A 210 -5.83 20.48 6.09
CA PHE A 210 -6.92 19.81 5.38
C PHE A 210 -7.93 19.25 6.38
N LEU A 211 -9.19 19.17 5.94
CA LEU A 211 -10.26 18.52 6.68
C LEU A 211 -10.86 17.41 5.82
N ILE A 212 -11.38 16.34 6.42
CA ILE A 212 -11.91 15.17 5.71
C ILE A 212 -13.33 14.90 6.18
N GLY A 213 -14.27 14.91 5.25
CA GLY A 213 -15.68 14.58 5.51
C GLY A 213 -15.96 13.08 5.40
N GLU A 214 -17.10 12.64 5.95
CA GLU A 214 -17.56 11.25 5.79
C GLU A 214 -18.07 10.98 4.37
N ASP A 215 -18.24 12.04 3.56
CA ASP A 215 -18.51 11.97 2.12
C ASP A 215 -17.28 11.55 1.30
N GLY A 216 -16.10 11.43 1.94
CA GLY A 216 -14.85 11.02 1.29
C GLY A 216 -14.14 12.16 0.55
N CYS A 217 -14.58 13.41 0.74
CA CYS A 217 -13.92 14.59 0.19
C CYS A 217 -12.85 15.14 1.13
N VAL A 218 -11.82 15.75 0.54
CA VAL A 218 -10.76 16.47 1.26
C VAL A 218 -10.97 17.97 1.07
N TYR A 219 -11.28 18.66 2.15
CA TYR A 219 -11.52 20.10 2.17
C TYR A 219 -10.21 20.83 2.40
N GLU A 220 -9.87 21.74 1.49
CA GLU A 220 -8.70 22.60 1.63
C GLU A 220 -8.92 23.58 2.78
N GLY A 221 -8.24 23.36 3.91
CA GLY A 221 -8.13 24.33 4.99
C GLY A 221 -7.07 25.36 4.64
N ARG A 222 -5.99 25.47 5.42
CA ARG A 222 -4.82 26.28 5.01
C ARG A 222 -4.16 25.73 3.75
N GLY A 223 -4.33 24.45 3.45
CA GLY A 223 -3.74 23.79 2.29
C GLY A 223 -2.26 23.49 2.46
N TRP A 224 -1.62 23.14 1.35
CA TRP A 224 -0.21 22.79 1.32
C TRP A 224 0.69 24.00 1.60
N ASN A 225 1.83 23.76 2.26
CA ASN A 225 2.94 24.70 2.40
C ASN A 225 2.67 25.92 3.27
N LYS A 226 1.54 25.95 3.98
CA LYS A 226 1.17 27.01 4.92
C LYS A 226 1.14 26.45 6.34
N VAL A 227 1.76 27.15 7.28
CA VAL A 227 1.84 26.76 8.69
C VAL A 227 0.43 26.67 9.28
N GLY A 228 0.16 25.56 9.98
CA GLY A 228 -1.09 25.31 10.70
C GLY A 228 -1.21 26.01 12.06
N ALA A 229 -2.32 25.79 12.74
CA ALA A 229 -2.50 26.09 14.17
C ALA A 229 -3.09 24.88 14.93
N HIS A 230 -2.84 23.67 14.42
CA HIS A 230 -3.48 22.43 14.89
C HIS A 230 -2.74 21.77 16.06
N THR A 231 -1.41 21.88 16.13
CA THR A 231 -0.58 21.20 17.13
C THR A 231 0.57 22.08 17.56
N LEU A 232 0.47 22.61 18.78
CA LEU A 232 1.50 23.46 19.38
C LEU A 232 2.87 22.75 19.37
N GLY A 233 3.88 23.43 18.83
CA GLY A 233 5.25 22.92 18.68
C GLY A 233 5.50 22.09 17.42
N TRP A 234 4.47 21.75 16.64
CA TRP A 234 4.60 20.90 15.45
C TRP A 234 4.13 21.59 14.15
N ASN A 235 3.30 22.64 14.24
CA ASN A 235 2.71 23.37 13.11
C ASN A 235 3.65 23.72 11.94
N LYS A 236 4.94 23.99 12.21
CA LYS A 236 5.92 24.41 11.18
C LYS A 236 6.56 23.26 10.41
N ASN A 237 6.50 22.03 10.92
CA ASN A 237 7.13 20.85 10.30
C ASN A 237 6.12 19.70 10.11
N SER A 238 4.84 20.05 9.93
CA SER A 238 3.81 19.05 9.73
C SER A 238 2.63 19.57 8.93
N VAL A 239 1.99 18.66 8.22
CA VAL A 239 0.65 18.87 7.66
C VAL A 239 -0.38 18.14 8.50
N ALA A 240 -1.51 18.79 8.80
CA ALA A 240 -2.61 18.16 9.52
C ALA A 240 -3.82 17.84 8.64
N PHE A 241 -4.34 16.63 8.84
CA PHE A 241 -5.63 16.17 8.29
C PHE A 241 -6.61 15.96 9.45
N ALA A 242 -7.67 16.77 9.51
CA ALA A 242 -8.69 16.68 10.54
C ALA A 242 -9.98 16.06 10.03
N PHE A 243 -10.40 14.93 10.62
CA PHE A 243 -11.67 14.32 10.27
C PHE A 243 -12.82 15.08 10.91
N LEU A 244 -13.84 15.43 10.11
CA LEU A 244 -15.04 16.11 10.58
C LEU A 244 -15.87 15.14 11.43
N GLY A 245 -15.87 15.34 12.74
CA GLY A 245 -16.63 14.53 13.68
C GLY A 245 -15.93 14.31 15.00
N ASN A 246 -16.57 13.54 15.86
CA ASN A 246 -15.98 12.95 17.06
C ASN A 246 -15.84 11.44 16.84
N TYR A 247 -14.65 10.91 17.08
CA TYR A 247 -14.31 9.49 16.84
C TYR A 247 -13.87 8.77 18.13
N ASN A 248 -14.29 9.27 19.29
CA ASN A 248 -14.10 8.58 20.56
C ASN A 248 -14.98 7.34 20.69
N ASP A 249 -16.16 7.34 20.07
CA ASP A 249 -17.22 6.34 20.21
C ASP A 249 -17.74 5.80 18.85
N ARG A 250 -17.21 6.26 17.73
CA ARG A 250 -17.59 5.82 16.38
C ARG A 250 -16.38 5.65 15.45
N ARG A 251 -16.51 4.74 14.48
CA ARG A 251 -15.51 4.54 13.42
C ARG A 251 -15.69 5.55 12.27
N PRO A 252 -14.57 5.98 11.65
CA PRO A 252 -14.63 6.72 10.37
C PRO A 252 -15.15 5.81 9.26
N LYS A 253 -15.87 6.38 8.28
CA LYS A 253 -16.28 5.63 7.09
C LYS A 253 -15.05 5.24 6.26
N PRO A 254 -15.08 4.09 5.57
CA PRO A 254 -13.98 3.66 4.71
C PRO A 254 -13.59 4.71 3.65
N LEU A 255 -14.55 5.48 3.14
CA LEU A 255 -14.29 6.56 2.17
C LEU A 255 -13.44 7.68 2.76
N ALA A 256 -13.66 8.07 4.01
CA ALA A 256 -12.85 9.09 4.69
C ALA A 256 -11.41 8.61 4.93
N LEU A 257 -11.23 7.34 5.34
CA LEU A 257 -9.90 6.74 5.47
C LEU A 257 -9.18 6.64 4.11
N LYS A 258 -9.90 6.29 3.05
CA LYS A 258 -9.38 6.31 1.68
C LYS A 258 -8.93 7.72 1.29
N ALA A 259 -9.74 8.74 1.57
CA ALA A 259 -9.44 10.13 1.28
C ALA A 259 -8.13 10.59 1.96
N LEU A 260 -7.91 10.21 3.23
CA LEU A 260 -6.66 10.47 3.95
C LEU A 260 -5.45 9.85 3.21
N ARG A 261 -5.53 8.56 2.87
CA ARG A 261 -4.44 7.85 2.17
C ARG A 261 -4.13 8.51 0.83
N CYS A 262 -5.15 8.86 0.07
CA CYS A 262 -4.97 9.50 -1.23
C CYS A 262 -4.38 10.92 -1.09
N ALA A 263 -4.86 11.71 -0.14
CA ALA A 263 -4.31 13.04 0.12
C ALA A 263 -2.82 12.99 0.52
N ILE A 264 -2.42 12.00 1.32
CA ILE A 264 -1.01 11.77 1.66
C ILE A 264 -0.21 11.37 0.40
N SER A 265 -0.69 10.40 -0.38
CA SER A 265 -0.03 9.98 -1.62
C SER A 265 0.16 11.15 -2.60
N TYR A 266 -0.87 11.98 -2.79
CA TYR A 266 -0.76 13.21 -3.57
C TYR A 266 0.26 14.18 -2.98
N GLY A 267 0.28 14.35 -1.67
CA GLY A 267 1.29 15.17 -0.98
C GLY A 267 2.71 14.68 -1.25
N ILE A 268 2.94 13.37 -1.27
CA ILE A 268 4.23 12.75 -1.59
C ILE A 268 4.60 12.99 -3.06
N LYS A 269 3.68 12.66 -3.97
CA LYS A 269 3.86 12.80 -5.42
C LYS A 269 4.21 14.22 -5.85
N ASN A 270 3.66 15.22 -5.15
CA ASN A 270 3.88 16.64 -5.45
C ASN A 270 4.96 17.30 -4.56
N GLY A 271 5.72 16.51 -3.79
CA GLY A 271 6.83 17.02 -2.97
C GLY A 271 6.41 17.88 -1.78
N HIS A 272 5.15 17.82 -1.36
CA HIS A 272 4.67 18.48 -0.15
C HIS A 272 5.03 17.68 1.11
N ILE A 273 4.91 16.35 1.04
CA ILE A 273 5.18 15.40 2.12
C ILE A 273 6.38 14.55 1.72
N SER A 274 7.29 14.27 2.65
CA SER A 274 8.42 13.38 2.40
C SER A 274 7.93 11.93 2.21
N PRO A 275 8.47 11.14 1.26
CA PRO A 275 8.18 9.71 1.19
C PRO A 275 8.60 8.94 2.46
N TYR A 276 9.45 9.54 3.30
CA TYR A 276 9.86 9.01 4.61
C TYR A 276 9.16 9.69 5.78
N TYR A 277 7.98 10.28 5.54
CA TYR A 277 7.22 10.95 6.59
C TYR A 277 6.89 10.03 7.75
N THR A 278 6.66 10.62 8.92
CA THR A 278 6.11 9.93 10.08
C THR A 278 4.67 10.38 10.32
N LEU A 279 3.76 9.42 10.49
CA LEU A 279 2.35 9.63 10.81
C LEU A 279 2.13 9.55 12.32
N TYR A 280 1.39 10.52 12.86
CA TYR A 280 1.00 10.57 14.26
C TYR A 280 -0.50 10.86 14.39
N GLY A 281 -1.13 10.34 15.45
CA GLY A 281 -2.34 10.94 15.98
C GLY A 281 -1.99 12.18 16.81
N HIS A 282 -2.88 13.17 16.88
CA HIS A 282 -2.63 14.38 17.69
C HIS A 282 -2.21 14.07 19.13
N ARG A 283 -2.83 13.05 19.75
CA ARG A 283 -2.51 12.55 21.10
C ARG A 283 -1.09 12.04 21.29
N ASP A 284 -0.37 11.71 20.22
CA ASP A 284 1.03 11.30 20.31
C ASP A 284 1.96 12.46 20.68
N LYS A 285 1.54 13.70 20.36
CA LYS A 285 2.31 14.93 20.48
C LYS A 285 1.77 15.90 21.53
N ARG A 286 0.50 15.78 21.92
CA ARG A 286 -0.17 16.68 22.88
C ARG A 286 -1.11 15.89 23.81
N PRO A 287 -1.36 16.36 25.04
CA PRO A 287 -2.34 15.76 25.94
C PRO A 287 -3.77 16.12 25.47
N THR A 288 -4.34 15.29 24.59
CA THR A 288 -5.66 15.49 23.98
C THR A 288 -6.25 14.15 23.59
N ASP A 289 -7.58 14.05 23.51
CA ASP A 289 -8.25 12.87 22.98
C ASP A 289 -8.18 12.79 21.45
N SER A 290 -7.88 13.87 20.73
CA SER A 290 -7.77 13.83 19.27
C SER A 290 -6.69 12.82 18.81
N PRO A 291 -6.93 11.98 17.78
CA PRO A 291 -8.04 12.00 16.83
C PRO A 291 -9.26 11.16 17.24
N GLY A 292 -9.38 10.75 18.50
CA GLY A 292 -10.42 9.88 19.00
C GLY A 292 -10.02 8.40 18.96
N ASN A 293 -10.55 7.59 19.87
CA ASN A 293 -10.11 6.21 20.08
C ASN A 293 -10.23 5.32 18.83
N TYR A 294 -11.33 5.42 18.09
CA TYR A 294 -11.56 4.55 16.92
C TYR A 294 -10.72 4.99 15.71
N LEU A 295 -10.68 6.29 15.41
CA LEU A 295 -9.82 6.78 14.33
C LEU A 295 -8.34 6.56 14.64
N TYR A 296 -7.93 6.72 15.90
CA TYR A 296 -6.57 6.41 16.35
C TYR A 296 -6.22 4.93 16.15
N ALA A 297 -7.15 4.01 16.42
CA ALA A 297 -6.94 2.58 16.18
C ALA A 297 -6.75 2.25 14.69
N GLU A 298 -7.48 2.93 13.78
CA GLU A 298 -7.34 2.75 12.34
C GLU A 298 -5.97 3.21 11.81
N ILE A 299 -5.55 4.44 12.17
CA ILE A 299 -4.30 5.01 11.64
C ILE A 299 -3.05 4.27 12.13
N ARG A 300 -3.14 3.57 13.26
CA ARG A 300 -2.06 2.70 13.78
C ARG A 300 -1.69 1.55 12.85
N ASN A 301 -2.56 1.21 11.90
CA ASN A 301 -2.31 0.15 10.93
C ASN A 301 -1.65 0.67 9.63
N PHE A 302 -1.31 1.95 9.54
CA PHE A 302 -0.76 2.55 8.31
C PHE A 302 0.77 2.40 8.26
N LYS A 303 1.34 2.24 7.04
CA LYS A 303 2.79 1.97 6.77
C LYS A 303 3.78 2.92 7.44
N HIS A 304 3.37 4.16 7.73
CA HIS A 304 4.21 5.22 8.32
C HIS A 304 3.82 5.61 9.75
N TYR A 305 2.95 4.83 10.40
CA TYR A 305 2.57 5.12 11.77
C TYR A 305 3.76 4.94 12.72
N HIS A 306 3.99 5.93 13.59
CA HIS A 306 5.01 5.81 14.62
C HIS A 306 4.56 4.92 15.77
N HIS A 307 5.00 3.67 15.76
CA HIS A 307 4.88 2.79 16.91
C HIS A 307 5.93 3.20 17.95
N LYS A 308 5.47 3.70 19.10
CA LYS A 308 6.30 3.87 20.29
C LYS A 308 6.66 2.52 20.91
#